data_AF-L8GHU0-F1
#
_entry.id   AF-L8GHU0-F1
#
_cell.length_a   1.000
_cell.length_b   1.000
_cell.length_c   1.000
_cell.angle_alpha   90.00
_cell.angle_beta   90.00
_cell.angle_gamma   90.00
#
_symmetry.space_group_name_H-M   'P 1'
#
loop_
_entity.id
_entity.type
_entity.pdbx_description
1 polymer ?
#
loop_
_entity_poly.entity_id
_entity_poly.type
_entity_poly.pdbx_seq_one_letter_code
_entity_poly.pdbx_strand_id
1 'polypeptide(L)'
;MEQHHGGGVQGLGKAGKLLQPHERAMVESGELRNVTHHGASAIWLEAASKAPGPGRTLVYRPMGDLEALHVVAHNQLPSTQPYQAIIEGEAGRTYAEKYLAGKKWVDTAPTTVMEFDCPAQLIEALFAIQHKPEDGAMSMGLGHKAGGGLPLFNQSLADGSTTWRVV
;
A
#
# COMPACT_ATOMS: atom_id res chain seq x y z
N MET A 1 -2.32 24.23 37.63
CA MET A 1 -3.36 23.20 37.44
C MET A 1 -3.41 22.89 35.96
N GLU A 2 -3.10 21.64 35.65
CA GLU A 2 -3.11 21.04 34.32
C GLU A 2 -4.48 21.17 33.64
N GLN A 3 -4.48 21.10 32.31
CA GLN A 3 -5.17 20.01 31.63
C GLN A 3 -4.68 19.86 30.18
N HIS A 4 -3.82 18.85 30.01
CA HIS A 4 -3.48 18.25 28.72
C HIS A 4 -4.76 17.78 28.01
N HIS A 5 -5.05 18.35 26.83
CA HIS A 5 -6.01 17.77 25.90
C HIS A 5 -5.31 16.67 25.11
N GLY A 6 -5.32 15.46 25.67
CA GLY A 6 -5.00 14.24 24.92
C GLY A 6 -6.07 14.04 23.84
N GLY A 7 -5.67 14.19 22.57
CA GLY A 7 -6.49 13.83 21.43
C GLY A 7 -6.71 12.32 21.41
N GLY A 8 -7.76 11.85 22.08
CA GLY A 8 -8.18 10.46 22.03
C GLY A 8 -8.72 10.11 20.65
N VAL A 9 -8.14 9.09 20.03
CA VAL A 9 -8.65 8.43 18.82
C VAL A 9 -10.13 8.12 19.03
N GLN A 10 -11.02 8.69 18.21
CA GLN A 10 -12.44 8.35 18.25
C GLN A 10 -12.58 6.83 18.10
N GLY A 11 -13.10 6.21 19.16
CA GLY A 11 -12.96 4.78 19.40
C GLY A 11 -13.54 3.94 18.28
N LEU A 12 -12.76 2.94 17.84
CA LEU A 12 -13.11 1.87 16.89
C LEU A 12 -14.44 1.14 17.18
N GLY A 13 -15.10 1.39 18.32
CA GLY A 13 -16.39 0.80 18.68
C GLY A 13 -16.38 -0.73 18.59
N LYS A 14 -17.54 -1.32 18.21
CA LYS A 14 -17.62 -2.76 17.92
C LYS A 14 -16.81 -3.16 16.67
N ALA A 15 -16.57 -2.21 15.77
CA ALA A 15 -15.89 -2.43 14.49
C ALA A 15 -14.43 -2.86 14.68
N GLY A 16 -13.76 -2.41 15.75
CA GLY A 16 -12.40 -2.86 16.06
C GLY A 16 -12.24 -4.38 16.13
N LYS A 17 -13.30 -5.15 16.45
CA LYS A 17 -13.25 -6.63 16.48
C LYS A 17 -13.02 -7.27 15.10
N LEU A 18 -13.25 -6.54 14.02
CA LEU A 18 -13.05 -7.00 12.65
C LEU A 18 -11.64 -6.71 12.12
N LEU A 19 -10.87 -5.88 12.81
CA LEU A 19 -9.52 -5.52 12.40
C LEU A 19 -8.53 -6.62 12.72
N GLN A 20 -7.62 -6.87 11.78
CA GLN A 20 -6.42 -7.66 12.00
C GLN A 20 -5.51 -6.98 13.03
N PRO A 21 -4.64 -7.73 13.74
CA PRO A 21 -3.76 -7.16 14.76
C PRO A 21 -2.89 -5.99 14.27
N HIS A 22 -2.38 -6.07 13.04
CA HIS A 22 -1.53 -5.02 12.46
C HIS A 22 -2.34 -3.76 12.08
N GLU A 23 -3.55 -3.92 11.52
CA GLU A 23 -4.45 -2.79 11.21
C GLU A 23 -4.88 -2.06 12.49
N ARG A 24 -5.22 -2.82 13.54
CA ARG A 24 -5.54 -2.27 14.85
C ARG A 24 -4.38 -1.45 15.39
N ALA A 25 -3.16 -1.98 15.36
CA ALA A 25 -1.97 -1.27 15.82
C ALA A 25 -1.77 0.05 15.06
N MET A 26 -1.97 0.06 13.74
CA MET A 26 -1.88 1.27 12.92
C MET A 26 -2.99 2.29 13.23
N VAL A 27 -4.19 1.86 13.60
CA VAL A 27 -5.23 2.79 14.05
C VAL A 27 -4.92 3.35 15.43
N GLU A 28 -4.46 2.51 16.35
CA GLU A 28 -4.10 2.90 17.71
C GLU A 28 -2.88 3.84 17.74
N SER A 29 -1.94 3.69 16.81
CA SER A 29 -0.81 4.62 16.62
C SER A 29 -1.17 5.91 15.87
N GLY A 30 -2.37 5.99 15.30
CA GLY A 30 -2.82 7.12 14.48
C GLY A 30 -2.28 7.13 13.05
N GLU A 31 -1.61 6.05 12.62
CA GLU A 31 -1.15 5.89 11.24
C GLU A 31 -2.30 5.70 10.25
N LEU A 32 -3.41 5.06 10.69
CA LEU A 32 -4.65 4.91 9.93
C LEU A 32 -5.83 5.51 10.68
N ARG A 33 -6.78 6.08 9.94
CA ARG A 33 -8.07 6.57 10.46
C ARG A 33 -9.21 5.74 9.92
N ASN A 34 -10.20 5.47 10.78
CA ASN A 34 -11.46 4.89 10.36
C ASN A 34 -12.38 5.98 9.78
N VAL A 35 -12.74 5.87 8.50
CA VAL A 35 -13.66 6.80 7.81
C VAL A 35 -14.95 6.11 7.36
N THR A 36 -15.26 4.97 7.99
CA THR A 36 -16.46 4.17 7.70
C THR A 36 -17.74 4.98 7.97
N HIS A 37 -18.63 5.02 6.99
CA HIS A 37 -19.95 5.65 7.15
C HIS A 37 -20.87 4.81 8.04
N HIS A 38 -21.87 5.45 8.65
CA HIS A 38 -22.83 4.77 9.51
C HIS A 38 -23.64 3.71 8.74
N GLY A 39 -23.69 2.48 9.27
CA GLY A 39 -24.45 1.37 8.70
C GLY A 39 -23.68 0.50 7.70
N ALA A 40 -22.39 0.78 7.45
CA ALA A 40 -21.55 -0.06 6.61
C ALA A 40 -21.36 -1.46 7.21
N SER A 41 -21.31 -2.48 6.33
CA SER A 41 -21.00 -3.87 6.69
C SER A 41 -19.49 -4.18 6.72
N ALA A 42 -18.66 -3.25 6.25
CA ALA A 42 -17.20 -3.35 6.20
C ALA A 42 -16.55 -2.06 6.71
N ILE A 43 -15.30 -2.15 7.16
CA ILE A 43 -14.53 -1.03 7.67
C ILE A 43 -13.67 -0.46 6.55
N TRP A 44 -13.66 0.86 6.42
CA TRP A 44 -12.73 1.59 5.58
C TRP A 44 -11.72 2.34 6.45
N LEU A 45 -10.46 1.92 6.37
CA LEU A 45 -9.32 2.58 6.98
C LEU A 45 -8.58 3.37 5.89
N GLU A 46 -8.06 4.53 6.25
CA GLU A 46 -7.37 5.41 5.30
C GLU A 46 -6.21 6.14 5.96
N ALA A 47 -5.17 6.41 5.19
CA ALA A 47 -4.18 7.44 5.47
C ALA A 47 -3.90 8.32 4.25
N ALA A 48 -3.58 9.59 4.49
CA ALA A 48 -3.08 10.44 3.42
C ALA A 48 -1.71 9.94 2.93
N SER A 49 -1.52 10.01 1.61
CA SER A 49 -0.23 9.73 0.98
C SER A 49 0.83 10.71 1.45
N LYS A 50 2.08 10.24 1.53
CA LYS A 50 3.19 11.14 1.81
C LYS A 50 3.48 12.02 0.57
N ALA A 51 4.21 13.11 0.78
CA ALA A 51 4.92 13.77 -0.31
C ALA A 51 6.32 13.14 -0.41
N PRO A 52 6.75 12.64 -1.58
CA PRO A 52 8.10 12.09 -1.70
C PRO A 52 9.14 13.20 -1.53
N GLY A 53 10.25 12.88 -0.85
CA GLY A 53 11.40 13.78 -0.73
C GLY A 53 12.19 13.90 -2.05
N PRO A 54 13.18 14.80 -2.13
CA PRO A 54 14.03 14.95 -3.31
C PRO A 54 14.70 13.62 -3.71
N GLY A 55 14.66 13.29 -5.00
CA GLY A 55 15.24 12.05 -5.53
C GLY A 55 14.45 10.78 -5.21
N ARG A 56 13.23 10.91 -4.69
CA ARG A 56 12.34 9.80 -4.35
C ARG A 56 11.04 9.91 -5.13
N THR A 57 10.35 8.78 -5.26
CA THR A 57 9.03 8.70 -5.88
C THR A 57 8.16 7.72 -5.10
N LEU A 58 6.85 7.86 -5.25
CA LEU A 58 5.89 6.95 -4.65
C LEU A 58 5.37 5.98 -5.69
N VAL A 59 5.29 4.72 -5.31
CA VAL A 59 4.59 3.70 -6.08
C VAL A 59 3.57 3.00 -5.20
N TYR A 60 2.46 2.60 -5.80
CA TYR A 60 1.32 2.03 -5.12
C TYR A 60 1.11 0.61 -5.58
N ARG A 61 0.62 -0.23 -4.67
CA ARG A 61 0.30 -1.62 -4.98
C ARG A 61 -0.96 -2.04 -4.25
N PRO A 62 -2.01 -2.48 -4.99
CA PRO A 62 -3.12 -3.19 -4.36
C PRO A 62 -2.67 -4.59 -3.96
N MET A 63 -2.96 -4.98 -2.72
CA MET A 63 -2.57 -6.26 -2.12
C MET A 63 -3.76 -6.95 -1.45
N GLY A 64 -3.76 -8.28 -1.51
CA GLY A 64 -4.60 -9.09 -0.62
C GLY A 64 -3.92 -9.29 0.74
N ASP A 65 -4.70 -9.73 1.73
CA ASP A 65 -4.25 -9.85 3.13
C ASP A 65 -2.95 -10.64 3.30
N LEU A 66 -2.83 -11.79 2.62
CA LEU A 66 -1.64 -12.66 2.73
C LEU A 66 -0.37 -11.96 2.23
N GLU A 67 -0.50 -11.13 1.21
CA GLU A 67 0.61 -10.38 0.66
C GLU A 67 1.01 -9.23 1.58
N ALA A 68 0.02 -8.44 2.03
CA ALA A 68 0.27 -7.33 2.95
C ALA A 68 0.92 -7.83 4.25
N LEU A 69 0.40 -8.93 4.83
CA LEU A 69 0.99 -9.59 6.00
C LEU A 69 2.42 -10.06 5.76
N HIS A 70 2.74 -10.55 4.56
CA HIS A 70 4.10 -10.95 4.23
C HIS A 70 5.05 -9.76 4.25
N VAL A 71 4.64 -8.61 3.70
CA VAL A 71 5.44 -7.38 3.74
C VAL A 71 5.60 -6.88 5.18
N VAL A 72 4.52 -6.86 5.96
CA VAL A 72 4.57 -6.48 7.39
C VAL A 72 5.54 -7.35 8.18
N ALA A 73 5.55 -8.66 7.93
CA ALA A 73 6.36 -9.60 8.69
C ALA A 73 7.82 -9.70 8.23
N HIS A 74 8.10 -9.51 6.93
CA HIS A 74 9.42 -9.80 6.34
C HIS A 74 10.08 -8.59 5.68
N ASN A 75 9.38 -7.46 5.58
CA ASN A 75 9.82 -6.29 4.84
C ASN A 75 10.22 -6.63 3.39
N GLN A 76 9.47 -7.52 2.74
CA GLN A 76 9.71 -8.01 1.38
C GLN A 76 8.39 -8.33 0.70
N LEU A 77 8.35 -8.22 -0.63
CA LEU A 77 7.25 -8.73 -1.44
C LEU A 77 7.39 -10.24 -1.67
N PRO A 78 6.31 -11.03 -1.50
CA PRO A 78 6.35 -12.47 -1.76
C PRO A 78 6.52 -12.78 -3.26
N SER A 79 7.33 -13.78 -3.59
CA SER A 79 7.58 -14.21 -4.98
C SER A 79 6.47 -15.06 -5.61
N THR A 80 5.46 -15.45 -4.82
CA THR A 80 4.43 -16.42 -5.20
C THR A 80 3.15 -15.80 -5.74
N GLN A 81 3.02 -14.47 -5.72
CA GLN A 81 1.76 -13.82 -6.09
C GLN A 81 1.60 -13.74 -7.62
N PRO A 82 0.41 -14.06 -8.16
CA PRO A 82 0.16 -14.07 -9.59
C PRO A 82 0.13 -12.65 -10.18
N TYR A 83 -0.38 -11.67 -9.41
CA TYR A 83 -0.37 -10.27 -9.80
C TYR A 83 0.74 -9.53 -9.06
N GLN A 84 1.80 -9.20 -9.79
CA GLN A 84 2.90 -8.41 -9.27
C GLN A 84 3.08 -7.16 -10.10
N ALA A 85 2.48 -6.05 -9.68
CA ALA A 85 2.73 -4.73 -10.27
C ALA A 85 2.97 -3.64 -9.21
N ILE A 86 3.67 -2.60 -9.62
CA ILE A 86 3.75 -1.31 -8.93
C ILE A 86 3.23 -0.23 -9.88
N ILE A 87 2.52 0.75 -9.34
CA ILE A 87 1.89 1.83 -10.11
C ILE A 87 2.43 3.17 -9.64
N GLU A 88 3.01 3.94 -10.54
CA GLU A 88 3.78 5.14 -10.18
C GLU A 88 2.91 6.38 -9.98
N GLY A 89 3.29 7.19 -9.00
CA GLY A 89 2.80 8.56 -8.80
C GLY A 89 1.41 8.64 -8.18
N GLU A 90 0.92 9.86 -7.97
CA GLU A 90 -0.36 10.14 -7.32
C GLU A 90 -1.55 9.43 -7.99
N ALA A 91 -1.53 9.34 -9.33
CA ALA A 91 -2.54 8.60 -10.08
C ALA A 91 -2.51 7.10 -9.79
N GLY A 92 -1.36 6.56 -9.37
CA GLY A 92 -1.19 5.18 -8.96
C GLY A 92 -2.01 4.81 -7.72
N ARG A 93 -2.16 5.73 -6.76
CA ARG A 93 -3.06 5.55 -5.62
C ARG A 93 -4.50 5.39 -6.09
N THR A 94 -4.98 6.38 -6.84
CA THR A 94 -6.35 6.38 -7.38
C THR A 94 -6.64 5.14 -8.21
N TYR A 95 -5.64 4.67 -8.95
CA TYR A 95 -5.73 3.44 -9.72
C TYR A 95 -5.82 2.20 -8.81
N ALA A 96 -4.97 2.09 -7.78
CA ALA A 96 -4.94 0.95 -6.87
C ALA A 96 -6.24 0.82 -6.05
N GLU A 97 -6.85 1.93 -5.64
CA GLU A 97 -8.12 1.94 -4.91
C GLU A 97 -9.29 1.37 -5.72
N LYS A 98 -9.20 1.35 -7.06
CA LYS A 98 -10.22 0.70 -7.91
C LYS A 98 -10.38 -0.79 -7.61
N TYR A 99 -9.33 -1.45 -7.13
CA TYR A 99 -9.40 -2.86 -6.74
C TYR A 99 -10.23 -3.05 -5.47
N LEU A 100 -10.02 -2.20 -4.47
CA LEU A 100 -10.76 -2.22 -3.21
C LEU A 100 -12.24 -1.85 -3.41
N ALA A 101 -12.52 -0.91 -4.31
CA ALA A 101 -13.88 -0.47 -4.65
C ALA A 101 -14.61 -1.42 -5.63
N GLY A 102 -14.02 -2.56 -6.00
CA GLY A 102 -14.63 -3.54 -6.91
C GLY A 102 -14.75 -3.10 -8.38
N LYS A 103 -14.07 -2.02 -8.78
CA LYS A 103 -14.02 -1.54 -10.17
C LYS A 103 -12.97 -2.27 -11.01
N LYS A 104 -11.95 -2.85 -10.36
CA LYS A 104 -10.97 -3.76 -10.94
C LYS A 104 -10.91 -5.05 -10.13
N TRP A 105 -10.53 -6.14 -10.78
CA TRP A 105 -10.47 -7.46 -10.16
C TRP A 105 -9.21 -8.21 -10.58
N VAL A 106 -8.62 -8.91 -9.61
CA VAL A 106 -7.55 -9.90 -9.77
C VAL A 106 -7.77 -11.01 -8.75
N ASP A 107 -7.21 -12.21 -9.02
CA ASP A 107 -7.40 -13.41 -8.19
C ASP A 107 -6.94 -13.26 -6.73
N THR A 108 -6.06 -12.29 -6.43
CA THR A 108 -5.57 -12.03 -5.06
C THR A 108 -6.55 -11.27 -4.18
N ALA A 109 -7.71 -10.88 -4.71
CA ALA A 109 -8.77 -10.15 -4.02
C ALA A 109 -8.25 -8.99 -3.14
N PRO A 110 -7.66 -7.94 -3.73
CA PRO A 110 -7.01 -6.89 -2.97
C PRO A 110 -7.98 -6.15 -2.04
N THR A 111 -7.56 -6.00 -0.78
CA THR A 111 -8.27 -5.32 0.31
C THR A 111 -7.47 -4.14 0.85
N THR A 112 -6.17 -4.08 0.52
CA THR A 112 -5.22 -3.12 1.05
C THR A 112 -4.49 -2.42 -0.10
N VAL A 113 -4.23 -1.12 0.04
CA VAL A 113 -3.26 -0.42 -0.81
C VAL A 113 -2.01 -0.14 0.01
N MET A 114 -0.86 -0.56 -0.52
CA MET A 114 0.43 -0.25 0.07
C MET A 114 1.14 0.81 -0.78
N GLU A 115 1.54 1.89 -0.12
CA GLU A 115 2.38 2.94 -0.67
C GLU A 115 3.83 2.62 -0.35
N PHE A 116 4.67 2.63 -1.36
CA PHE A 116 6.11 2.48 -1.25
C PHE A 116 6.79 3.80 -1.60
N ASP A 117 7.64 4.28 -0.70
CA ASP A 117 8.52 5.40 -0.95
C ASP A 117 9.88 4.85 -1.39
N CYS A 118 10.26 5.12 -2.64
CA CYS A 118 11.38 4.49 -3.34
C CYS A 118 12.39 5.51 -3.88
N PRO A 119 13.66 5.15 -4.08
CA PRO A 119 14.58 5.95 -4.91
C PRO A 119 14.03 6.09 -6.33
N ALA A 120 13.98 7.30 -6.87
CA ALA A 120 13.43 7.55 -8.21
C ALA A 120 14.17 6.75 -9.29
N GLN A 121 15.50 6.68 -9.20
CA GLN A 121 16.34 5.93 -10.14
C GLN A 121 16.01 4.43 -10.21
N LEU A 122 15.60 3.83 -9.08
CA LEU A 122 15.18 2.43 -9.06
C LEU A 122 13.89 2.26 -9.87
N ILE A 123 12.92 3.14 -9.66
CA ILE A 123 11.63 3.08 -10.37
C ILE A 123 11.81 3.38 -11.85
N GLU A 124 12.63 4.37 -12.21
CA GLU A 124 13.00 4.64 -13.61
C GLU A 124 13.63 3.41 -14.28
N ALA A 125 14.58 2.74 -13.61
CA ALA A 125 15.21 1.52 -14.13
C ALA A 125 14.20 0.37 -14.31
N LEU A 126 13.26 0.21 -13.37
CA LEU A 126 12.20 -0.80 -13.48
C LEU A 126 11.26 -0.49 -14.65
N PHE A 127 10.79 0.76 -14.78
CA PHE A 127 9.87 1.17 -15.85
C PHE A 127 10.51 1.21 -17.24
N ALA A 128 11.85 1.28 -17.32
CA ALA A 128 12.59 1.12 -18.56
C ALA A 128 12.59 -0.33 -19.09
N ILE A 129 12.46 -1.33 -18.21
CA ILE A 129 12.37 -2.75 -18.62
C ILE A 129 11.02 -2.99 -19.31
N GLN A 130 9.94 -2.56 -18.65
CA GLN A 130 8.59 -2.64 -19.16
C GLN A 130 7.76 -1.56 -18.48
N HIS A 131 6.78 -1.02 -19.20
CA HIS A 131 5.71 -0.27 -18.58
C HIS A 131 4.44 -0.49 -19.38
N LYS A 132 3.31 -0.30 -18.72
CA LYS A 132 2.00 -0.38 -19.34
C LYS A 132 1.16 0.81 -18.88
N PRO A 133 0.59 1.58 -19.83
CA PRO A 133 -0.41 2.57 -19.49
C PRO A 133 -1.66 1.87 -18.97
N GLU A 134 -2.17 2.39 -17.87
CA GLU A 134 -3.41 1.98 -17.23
C GLU A 134 -4.35 3.19 -17.17
N ASP A 135 -5.52 3.04 -16.54
CA ASP A 135 -6.56 4.07 -16.45
C ASP A 135 -6.10 5.32 -15.66
N GLY A 136 -5.34 6.19 -16.34
CA GLY A 136 -4.77 7.43 -15.81
C GLY A 136 -3.40 7.30 -15.13
N ALA A 137 -2.77 6.12 -15.15
CA ALA A 137 -1.51 5.86 -14.45
C ALA A 137 -0.57 4.98 -15.26
N MET A 138 0.70 4.91 -14.84
CA MET A 138 1.69 4.00 -15.43
C MET A 138 1.99 2.87 -14.44
N SER A 139 2.00 1.64 -14.94
CA SER A 139 2.31 0.45 -14.14
C SER A 139 3.48 -0.34 -14.71
N MET A 140 4.20 -1.02 -13.83
CA MET A 140 5.26 -1.97 -14.17
C MET A 140 5.01 -3.28 -13.42
N GLY A 141 5.15 -4.40 -14.12
CA GLY A 141 5.14 -5.72 -13.50
C GLY A 141 6.45 -6.00 -12.75
N LEU A 142 6.41 -6.72 -11.63
CA LEU A 142 7.61 -7.18 -10.93
C LEU A 142 7.88 -8.67 -11.16
N GLY A 143 6.86 -9.43 -11.57
CA GLY A 143 6.97 -10.87 -11.76
C GLY A 143 7.82 -11.27 -12.95
N HIS A 144 8.28 -12.53 -12.95
CA HIS A 144 9.20 -13.07 -13.96
C HIS A 144 8.67 -12.92 -15.41
N LYS A 145 7.35 -13.03 -15.61
CA LYS A 145 6.71 -12.87 -16.92
C LYS A 145 6.44 -11.40 -17.32
N ALA A 146 6.67 -10.47 -16.40
CA ALA A 146 6.28 -9.07 -16.52
C ALA A 146 7.45 -8.14 -16.16
N GLY A 147 8.67 -8.50 -16.56
CA GLY A 147 9.87 -7.67 -16.40
C GLY A 147 10.87 -8.15 -15.35
N GLY A 148 10.48 -9.05 -14.44
CA GLY A 148 11.42 -9.69 -13.51
C GLY A 148 12.09 -8.75 -12.51
N GLY A 149 11.47 -7.60 -12.23
CA GLY A 149 12.01 -6.56 -11.33
C GLY A 149 11.94 -6.88 -9.84
N LEU A 150 11.24 -7.95 -9.43
CA LEU A 150 11.04 -8.31 -8.02
C LEU A 150 12.36 -8.42 -7.21
N PRO A 151 13.45 -9.06 -7.69
CA PRO A 151 14.69 -9.13 -6.92
C PRO A 151 15.30 -7.75 -6.63
N LEU A 152 15.25 -6.83 -7.59
CA LEU A 152 15.75 -5.47 -7.42
C LEU A 152 14.91 -4.69 -6.41
N PHE A 153 13.58 -4.82 -6.49
CA PHE A 153 12.66 -4.16 -5.56
C PHE A 153 12.75 -4.74 -4.14
N ASN A 154 12.91 -6.06 -3.99
CA ASN A 154 13.12 -6.67 -2.68
C ASN A 154 14.48 -6.34 -2.09
N GLN A 155 15.51 -6.15 -2.92
CA GLN A 155 16.82 -5.67 -2.46
C GLN A 155 16.70 -4.27 -1.86
N SER A 156 15.94 -3.36 -2.49
CA SER A 156 15.74 -1.99 -1.99
C SER A 156 14.89 -1.93 -0.72
N LEU A 157 13.97 -2.89 -0.53
CA LEU A 157 13.28 -3.06 0.75
C LEU A 157 14.24 -3.57 1.83
N ALA A 158 15.05 -4.58 1.51
CA ALA A 158 15.97 -5.21 2.45
C ALA A 158 17.08 -4.27 2.93
N ASP A 159 17.57 -3.37 2.07
CA ASP A 159 18.58 -2.37 2.43
C ASP A 159 17.99 -1.08 3.04
N GLY A 160 16.66 -0.96 3.10
CA GLY A 160 15.93 0.16 3.68
C GLY A 160 15.87 1.42 2.81
N SER A 161 16.39 1.38 1.57
CA SER A 161 16.25 2.50 0.63
C SER A 161 14.81 2.72 0.16
N THR A 162 14.02 1.64 0.16
CA THR A 162 12.57 1.65 0.01
C THR A 162 11.90 1.41 1.36
N THR A 163 10.91 2.24 1.67
CA THR A 163 10.03 2.04 2.84
C THR A 163 8.59 1.91 2.38
N TRP A 164 7.71 1.38 3.22
CA TRP A 164 6.31 1.20 2.88
C TRP A 164 5.39 1.66 4.01
N ARG A 165 4.13 1.90 3.65
CA ARG A 165 3.02 2.10 4.59
C ARG A 165 1.71 1.66 3.96
N VAL A 166 0.72 1.37 4.79
CA VAL A 166 -0.67 1.26 4.35
C VAL A 166 -1.26 2.67 4.18
N VAL A 167 -2.05 2.89 3.14
CA VAL A 167 -2.71 4.17 2.81
C VAL A 167 -4.19 4.04 2.51
#